data_AF-A0A928PTH9-F1
#
_entry.id   AF-A0A928PTH9-F1
#
_cell.length_a   1.000
_cell.length_b   1.000
_cell.length_c   1.000
_cell.angle_alpha   90.00
_cell.angle_beta   90.00
_cell.angle_gamma   90.00
#
_symmetry.space_group_name_H-M   'P 1'
#
loop_
_entity.id
_entity.type
_entity.pdbx_description
1 polymer ?
#
loop_
_entity_poly.entity_id
_entity_poly.type
_entity_poly.pdbx_seq_one_letter_code
_entity_poly.pdbx_strand_id
1 'polypeptide(L)'
;MKKKMIALLLCALMAFPCSVQAGYWQEPEQPQTVAVSADTGGTLNLDCRSAILMEPLTGKVLYEHNPDQRLPEASITKVMTVLLVLEALDSGRIGWDDTVTCSAHAASMGGSQIWLEEGERMSVRELLKATMVSSANDASVALAEHVAGSHESFVALMNQRAAELGLEGTAYKNCTGLDAEGHLTTARDIALASAELMRHQEVFEFSTIWMDSLRNGQLQMTNTNKLIRTYSGITGLKTGTTSQAGCCVAATAERDGMPLIAVVLGAPNSKTRFADAARLLDYGFANYSLLDLSTLTADTPSVTVVRGMEKELPTCVDLSGWALVPKGRGGEVQITVAVSPDVAAPVEIGQTVGAVTLTLDEQTIGEYDIVTTCGTDAITFGNVFGLMWEGLTG
;
A
#
# COMPACT_ATOMS: atom_id res chain seq x y z
N MET A 1 -20.19 -39.43 71.11
CA MET A 1 -20.35 -40.87 70.80
C MET A 1 -20.06 -41.05 69.30
N LYS A 2 -18.90 -41.60 68.91
CA LYS A 2 -18.73 -42.96 68.35
C LYS A 2 -19.60 -43.15 67.08
N LYS A 3 -19.14 -43.36 65.83
CA LYS A 3 -17.99 -44.05 65.18
C LYS A 3 -17.91 -43.51 63.72
N LYS A 4 -16.75 -43.12 63.15
CA LYS A 4 -15.71 -43.89 62.41
C LYS A 4 -16.15 -44.60 61.10
N MET A 5 -15.47 -44.21 60.00
CA MET A 5 -14.88 -45.05 58.90
C MET A 5 -15.85 -45.78 57.95
N ILE A 6 -15.72 -45.91 56.62
CA ILE A 6 -14.67 -45.89 55.55
C ILE A 6 -15.49 -45.74 54.23
N ALA A 7 -15.11 -45.01 53.19
CA ALA A 7 -14.33 -45.55 52.05
C ALA A 7 -13.92 -44.45 51.05
N LEU A 8 -12.61 -44.38 50.83
CA LEU A 8 -11.95 -43.85 49.64
C LEU A 8 -12.47 -44.59 48.39
N LEU A 9 -12.81 -43.86 47.33
CA LEU A 9 -12.48 -44.32 45.98
C LEU A 9 -12.26 -43.13 45.04
N LEU A 10 -11.18 -43.27 44.28
CA LEU A 10 -10.59 -42.37 43.30
C LEU A 10 -11.58 -41.63 42.41
N CYS A 11 -11.33 -40.33 42.18
CA CYS A 11 -11.31 -39.81 40.81
C CYS A 11 -10.38 -38.60 40.75
N ALA A 12 -9.36 -38.73 39.92
CA ALA A 12 -8.37 -37.70 39.62
C ALA A 12 -9.05 -36.48 39.00
N LEU A 13 -9.01 -35.35 39.71
CA LEU A 13 -9.20 -34.03 39.10
C LEU A 13 -7.88 -33.66 38.42
N MET A 14 -7.78 -33.94 37.12
CA MET A 14 -6.81 -33.24 36.28
C MET A 14 -7.24 -31.78 36.19
N ALA A 15 -6.42 -30.90 36.74
CA ALA A 15 -6.45 -29.48 36.44
C ALA A 15 -6.10 -29.31 34.96
N PHE A 16 -7.05 -28.85 34.15
CA PHE A 16 -6.75 -28.28 32.84
C PHE A 16 -6.29 -26.84 33.04
N PRO A 17 -5.06 -26.48 32.64
CA PRO A 17 -4.67 -25.07 32.58
C PRO A 17 -5.47 -24.40 31.45
N CYS A 18 -6.16 -23.32 31.79
CA CYS A 18 -6.73 -22.40 30.81
C CYS A 18 -5.57 -21.66 30.14
N SER A 19 -5.09 -22.19 29.02
CA SER A 19 -4.22 -21.49 28.10
C SER A 19 -5.09 -20.66 27.16
N VAL A 20 -5.17 -19.36 27.42
CA VAL A 20 -5.66 -18.37 26.45
C VAL A 20 -4.64 -18.29 25.34
N GLN A 21 -4.87 -19.00 24.23
CA GLN A 21 -4.14 -18.73 22.99
C GLN A 21 -4.66 -17.41 22.44
N ALA A 22 -3.80 -16.40 22.43
CA ALA A 22 -3.98 -15.21 21.63
C ALA A 22 -4.13 -15.67 20.17
N GLY A 23 -5.34 -15.51 19.62
CA GLY A 23 -5.56 -15.67 18.20
C GLY A 23 -4.72 -14.64 17.47
N TYR A 24 -3.72 -15.12 16.74
CA TYR A 24 -3.04 -14.32 15.73
C TYR A 24 -4.10 -13.96 14.69
N TRP A 25 -4.41 -12.68 14.55
CA TRP A 25 -5.08 -12.16 13.37
C TRP A 25 -4.16 -12.43 12.19
N GLN A 26 -4.53 -13.39 11.34
CA GLN A 26 -3.95 -13.51 10.01
C GLN A 26 -4.60 -12.45 9.14
N GLU A 27 -3.77 -11.61 8.55
CA GLU A 27 -4.16 -10.67 7.50
C GLU A 27 -4.76 -11.47 6.32
N PRO A 28 -5.90 -11.06 5.76
CA PRO A 28 -6.48 -11.78 4.62
C PRO A 28 -5.49 -11.80 3.47
N GLU A 29 -5.24 -12.99 2.92
CA GLU A 29 -4.41 -13.18 1.72
C GLU A 29 -4.98 -12.31 0.58
N GLN A 30 -4.14 -11.44 0.02
CA GLN A 30 -4.50 -10.68 -1.17
C GLN A 30 -4.80 -11.65 -2.32
N PRO A 31 -5.87 -11.43 -3.10
CA PRO A 31 -6.19 -12.30 -4.22
C PRO A 31 -4.99 -12.38 -5.18
N GLN A 32 -4.63 -13.61 -5.57
CA GLN A 32 -3.53 -13.88 -6.49
C GLN A 32 -3.86 -13.28 -7.87
N THR A 33 -3.30 -12.12 -8.15
CA THR A 33 -3.44 -11.47 -9.46
C THR A 33 -2.55 -12.18 -10.47
N VAL A 34 -3.16 -12.82 -11.47
CA VAL A 34 -2.42 -13.36 -12.62
C VAL A 34 -1.91 -12.18 -13.44
N ALA A 35 -0.58 -12.06 -13.55
CA ALA A 35 0.08 -11.01 -14.31
C ALA A 35 -0.29 -11.10 -15.79
N VAL A 36 -1.24 -10.25 -16.21
CA VAL A 36 -1.46 -9.94 -17.63
C VAL A 36 -0.29 -9.08 -18.08
N SER A 37 0.64 -9.70 -18.82
CA SER A 37 1.75 -9.00 -19.47
C SER A 37 1.20 -7.84 -20.31
N ALA A 38 1.57 -6.62 -19.96
CA ALA A 38 1.22 -5.44 -20.71
C ALA A 38 1.82 -5.52 -22.12
N ASP A 39 1.01 -5.27 -23.15
CA ASP A 39 1.48 -5.04 -24.50
C ASP A 39 2.38 -3.78 -24.50
N THR A 40 3.70 -3.97 -24.63
CA THR A 40 4.71 -2.92 -24.67
C THR A 40 4.69 -2.12 -25.99
N GLY A 41 3.50 -1.86 -26.53
CA GLY A 41 3.24 -1.23 -27.82
C GLY A 41 3.49 0.29 -27.82
N GLY A 42 4.75 0.70 -27.66
CA GLY A 42 5.18 2.07 -27.95
C GLY A 42 6.37 2.53 -27.12
N THR A 43 7.53 2.71 -27.74
CA THR A 43 8.67 3.37 -27.09
C THR A 43 8.35 4.85 -26.88
N LEU A 44 8.16 5.29 -25.63
CA LEU A 44 7.81 6.67 -25.29
C LEU A 44 8.95 7.70 -25.51
N ASN A 45 10.09 7.29 -26.10
CA ASN A 45 11.25 8.14 -26.42
C ASN A 45 11.62 9.08 -25.25
N LEU A 46 11.73 8.49 -24.04
CA LEU A 46 12.08 9.21 -22.83
C LEU A 46 13.57 9.58 -22.83
N ASP A 47 13.90 10.74 -22.28
CA ASP A 47 15.28 11.26 -22.17
C ASP A 47 15.69 11.25 -20.69
N CYS A 48 15.80 10.03 -20.16
CA CYS A 48 16.13 9.73 -18.77
C CYS A 48 16.89 8.41 -18.67
N ARG A 49 17.50 8.14 -17.50
CA ARG A 49 18.25 6.89 -17.26
C ARG A 49 17.32 5.71 -16.96
N SER A 50 16.28 5.97 -16.17
CA SER A 50 15.30 4.97 -15.75
C SER A 50 13.92 5.61 -15.58
N ALA A 51 12.86 4.85 -15.86
CA ALA A 51 11.48 5.24 -15.65
C ALA A 51 10.55 4.03 -15.44
N ILE A 52 9.43 4.27 -14.75
CA ILE A 52 8.32 3.33 -14.62
C ILE A 52 6.99 4.09 -14.54
N LEU A 53 5.93 3.48 -15.04
CA LEU A 53 4.54 3.90 -14.85
C LEU A 53 3.76 2.77 -14.20
N MET A 54 3.09 3.04 -13.09
CA MET A 54 2.34 2.05 -12.31
C MET A 54 0.95 2.58 -11.95
N GLU A 55 -0.05 1.70 -11.99
CA GLU A 55 -1.35 1.91 -11.37
C GLU A 55 -1.31 1.26 -9.96
N PRO A 56 -1.45 2.03 -8.87
CA PRO A 56 -1.16 1.55 -7.53
C PRO A 56 -2.24 0.70 -6.86
N LEU A 57 -3.51 0.75 -7.29
CA LEU A 57 -4.59 -0.02 -6.67
C LEU A 57 -4.52 -1.51 -7.05
N THR A 58 -4.06 -1.81 -8.26
CA THR A 58 -3.82 -3.17 -8.76
C THR A 58 -2.35 -3.57 -8.75
N GLY A 59 -1.43 -2.61 -8.55
CA GLY A 59 0.01 -2.82 -8.63
C GLY A 59 0.53 -3.06 -10.06
N LYS A 60 -0.32 -2.93 -11.09
CA LYS A 60 0.08 -3.22 -12.47
C LYS A 60 1.01 -2.15 -13.01
N VAL A 61 2.12 -2.63 -13.59
CA VAL A 61 3.08 -1.79 -14.31
C VAL A 61 2.64 -1.65 -15.76
N LEU A 62 2.53 -0.41 -16.20
CA LEU A 62 2.02 -0.02 -17.52
C LEU A 62 3.14 0.28 -18.52
N TYR A 63 4.30 0.72 -18.03
CA TYR A 63 5.46 1.05 -18.83
C TYR A 63 6.74 0.94 -18.01
N GLU A 64 7.83 0.46 -18.63
CA GLU A 64 9.15 0.32 -18.00
C GLU A 64 10.28 0.79 -18.92
N HIS A 65 11.27 1.44 -18.33
CA HIS A 65 12.55 1.76 -18.97
C HIS A 65 13.67 1.63 -17.93
N ASN A 66 14.48 0.57 -18.00
CA ASN A 66 15.51 0.24 -17.00
C ASN A 66 15.00 0.34 -15.54
N PRO A 67 13.82 -0.23 -15.21
CA PRO A 67 13.12 0.06 -13.95
C PRO A 67 13.91 -0.33 -12.70
N ASP A 68 14.76 -1.36 -12.82
CA ASP A 68 15.57 -1.94 -11.73
C ASP A 68 17.03 -1.43 -11.71
N GLN A 69 17.37 -0.42 -12.52
CA GLN A 69 18.69 0.20 -12.47
C GLN A 69 18.86 0.96 -11.16
N ARG A 70 19.87 0.60 -10.37
CA ARG A 70 20.22 1.31 -9.13
C ARG A 70 20.85 2.67 -9.43
N LEU A 71 20.19 3.73 -8.96
CA LEU A 71 20.50 5.12 -9.24
C LEU A 71 20.34 5.97 -7.98
N PRO A 72 21.09 7.08 -7.85
CA PRO A 72 20.79 8.08 -6.84
C PRO A 72 19.50 8.82 -7.21
N GLU A 73 18.67 9.08 -6.21
CA GLU A 73 17.32 9.65 -6.37
C GLU A 73 17.16 11.08 -5.85
N ALA A 74 18.23 11.62 -5.25
CA ALA A 74 18.20 12.92 -4.61
C ALA A 74 17.01 13.04 -3.63
N SER A 75 16.37 14.20 -3.53
CA SER A 75 15.25 14.42 -2.59
C SER A 75 13.99 13.57 -2.80
N ILE A 76 13.95 12.65 -3.79
CA ILE A 76 12.91 11.61 -3.81
C ILE A 76 13.01 10.68 -2.58
N THR A 77 14.17 10.58 -1.94
CA THR A 77 14.36 9.93 -0.62
C THR A 77 13.29 10.33 0.39
N LYS A 78 12.83 11.59 0.34
CA LYS A 78 11.82 12.11 1.26
C LYS A 78 10.45 11.45 1.13
N VAL A 79 10.18 10.67 0.09
CA VAL A 79 8.99 9.80 0.02
C VAL A 79 8.99 8.84 1.20
N MET A 80 10.11 8.14 1.45
CA MET A 80 10.23 7.25 2.61
C MET A 80 10.24 8.03 3.94
N THR A 81 10.89 9.20 3.99
CA THR A 81 10.88 10.05 5.19
C THR A 81 9.46 10.46 5.58
N VAL A 82 8.66 10.89 4.60
CA VAL A 82 7.27 11.31 4.82
C VAL A 82 6.39 10.12 5.17
N LEU A 83 6.58 8.97 4.52
CA LEU A 83 5.88 7.72 4.85
C LEU A 83 6.04 7.38 6.34
N LEU A 84 7.27 7.30 6.84
CA LEU A 84 7.51 6.97 8.24
C LEU A 84 6.96 8.01 9.23
N VAL A 85 6.91 9.29 8.85
CA VAL A 85 6.30 10.35 9.67
C VAL A 85 4.78 10.19 9.70
N LEU A 86 4.13 9.89 8.57
CA LEU A 86 2.69 9.63 8.51
C LEU A 86 2.31 8.35 9.25
N GLU A 87 3.08 7.27 9.13
CA GLU A 87 2.86 6.05 9.93
C GLU A 87 3.01 6.31 11.44
N ALA A 88 3.90 7.23 11.84
CA ALA A 88 4.01 7.65 13.23
C ALA A 88 2.80 8.47 13.70
N LEU A 89 2.20 9.27 12.83
CA LEU A 89 0.96 10.01 13.09
C LEU A 89 -0.24 9.07 13.18
N ASP A 90 -0.40 8.16 12.23
CA ASP A 90 -1.52 7.21 12.16
C ASP A 90 -1.55 6.26 13.37
N SER A 91 -0.37 5.83 13.83
CA SER A 91 -0.22 5.02 15.04
C SER A 91 -0.36 5.82 16.34
N GLY A 92 -0.47 7.15 16.27
CA GLY A 92 -0.56 8.04 17.44
C GLY A 92 0.74 8.14 18.24
N ARG A 93 1.89 7.74 17.68
CA ARG A 93 3.20 7.89 18.34
C ARG A 93 3.65 9.35 18.43
N ILE A 94 3.23 10.17 17.46
CA ILE A 94 3.38 11.62 17.46
C ILE A 94 2.04 12.27 17.05
N GLY A 95 1.85 13.54 17.38
CA GLY A 95 0.69 14.35 16.99
C GLY A 95 1.05 15.44 15.97
N TRP A 96 0.06 15.88 15.19
CA TRP A 96 0.23 16.94 14.18
C TRP A 96 0.73 18.27 14.75
N ASP A 97 0.33 18.59 15.98
CA ASP A 97 0.66 19.84 16.68
C ASP A 97 1.84 19.68 17.65
N ASP A 98 2.47 18.50 17.67
CA ASP A 98 3.65 18.28 18.51
C ASP A 98 4.76 19.25 18.13
N THR A 99 5.36 19.84 19.16
CA THR A 99 6.43 20.80 18.98
C THR A 99 7.75 20.08 18.78
N VAL A 100 8.33 20.22 17.60
CA VAL A 100 9.65 19.72 17.25
C VAL A 100 10.67 20.84 17.49
N THR A 101 11.72 20.55 18.26
CA THR A 101 12.84 21.47 18.48
C THR A 101 13.97 21.13 17.52
N CYS A 102 14.41 22.09 16.71
CA CYS A 102 15.50 21.91 15.78
C CYS A 102 16.82 21.65 16.52
N SER A 103 17.50 20.57 16.18
CA SER A 103 18.84 20.26 16.71
C SER A 103 19.93 21.03 15.95
N ALA A 104 21.15 21.07 16.53
CA ALA A 104 22.33 21.55 15.82
C ALA A 104 22.56 20.79 14.50
N HIS A 105 22.26 19.49 14.47
CA HIS A 105 22.43 18.66 13.27
C HIS A 105 21.44 19.07 12.17
N ALA A 106 20.15 19.17 12.50
CA ALA A 106 19.12 19.64 11.58
C ALA A 106 19.41 21.05 11.04
N ALA A 107 19.84 21.97 11.91
CA ALA A 107 20.23 23.32 11.51
C ALA A 107 21.48 23.36 10.61
N SER A 108 22.39 22.38 10.75
CA SER A 108 23.63 22.29 9.97
C SER A 108 23.46 21.76 8.54
N MET A 109 22.26 21.31 8.18
CA MET A 109 22.00 20.77 6.86
C MET A 109 22.32 21.79 5.76
N GLY A 110 22.56 21.32 4.54
CA GLY A 110 22.71 22.15 3.35
C GLY A 110 21.63 21.83 2.31
N GLY A 111 21.70 22.44 1.14
CA GLY A 111 20.75 22.20 0.03
C GLY A 111 19.46 22.99 0.18
N SER A 112 18.31 22.39 -0.15
CA SER A 112 17.00 23.01 0.06
C SER A 112 16.68 23.05 1.54
N GLN A 113 16.36 24.23 2.08
CA GLN A 113 16.14 24.44 3.50
C GLN A 113 15.07 25.50 3.75
N ILE A 114 14.50 25.47 4.95
CA ILE A 114 13.73 26.60 5.49
C ILE A 114 14.56 27.45 6.45
N TRP A 115 15.85 27.12 6.63
CA TRP A 115 16.80 27.81 7.50
C TRP A 115 16.35 27.76 8.95
N LEU A 116 16.09 26.56 9.46
CA LEU A 116 15.86 26.38 10.89
C LEU A 116 17.09 26.75 11.70
N GLU A 117 16.91 27.53 12.76
CA GLU A 117 17.95 27.80 13.76
C GLU A 117 17.95 26.71 14.84
N GLU A 118 19.12 26.41 15.42
CA GLU A 118 19.20 25.49 16.56
C GLU A 118 18.33 26.00 17.72
N GLY A 119 17.48 25.13 18.26
CA GLY A 119 16.50 25.47 19.30
C GLY A 119 15.21 26.10 18.79
N GLU A 120 15.11 26.45 17.49
CA GLU A 120 13.85 26.89 16.88
C GLU A 120 12.79 25.78 17.01
N ARG A 121 11.54 26.18 17.26
CA ARG A 121 10.41 25.28 17.50
C ARG A 121 9.37 25.43 16.42
N MET A 122 8.98 24.32 15.80
CA MET A 122 7.93 24.26 14.79
C MET A 122 7.06 23.03 15.01
N SER A 123 5.80 23.08 14.56
CA SER A 123 4.92 21.91 14.63
C SER A 123 5.32 20.83 13.62
N VAL A 124 4.96 19.57 13.90
CA VAL A 124 5.09 18.46 12.93
C VAL A 124 4.42 18.83 11.60
N ARG A 125 3.22 19.41 11.63
CA ARG A 125 2.49 19.85 10.43
C ARG A 125 3.28 20.86 9.60
N GLU A 126 3.92 21.86 10.23
CA GLU A 126 4.71 22.86 9.50
C GLU A 126 5.98 22.26 8.89
N LEU A 127 6.67 21.39 9.62
CA LEU A 127 7.88 20.72 9.11
C LEU A 127 7.55 19.73 7.98
N LEU A 128 6.42 19.02 8.06
CA LEU A 128 5.98 18.12 7.00
C LEU A 128 5.62 18.91 5.74
N LYS A 129 4.91 20.04 5.91
CA LYS A 129 4.62 20.99 4.83
C LYS A 129 5.91 21.52 4.19
N ALA A 130 6.90 21.93 4.98
CA ALA A 130 8.20 22.39 4.49
C ALA A 130 8.95 21.30 3.69
N THR A 131 8.89 20.06 4.18
CA THR A 131 9.48 18.88 3.57
C THR A 131 8.84 18.56 2.22
N MET A 132 7.51 18.64 2.11
CA MET A 132 6.77 18.35 0.89
C MET A 132 6.86 19.47 -0.15
N VAL A 133 6.65 20.72 0.25
CA VAL A 133 6.58 21.87 -0.66
C VAL A 133 7.99 22.30 -1.10
N SER A 134 8.83 22.71 -0.15
CA SER A 134 10.16 23.25 -0.42
C SER A 134 11.27 22.21 -0.45
N SER A 135 10.96 20.94 -0.18
CA SER A 135 11.97 19.88 -0.10
C SER A 135 13.02 20.11 0.99
N ALA A 136 12.62 20.75 2.09
CA ALA A 136 13.51 21.24 3.14
C ALA A 136 14.24 20.12 3.90
N ASN A 137 15.57 20.11 3.85
CA ASN A 137 16.45 19.10 4.44
C ASN A 137 16.52 19.21 5.96
N ASP A 138 16.63 20.43 6.46
CA ASP A 138 16.58 20.75 7.89
C ASP A 138 15.27 20.26 8.53
N ALA A 139 14.13 20.53 7.89
CA ALA A 139 12.84 20.02 8.36
C ALA A 139 12.75 18.49 8.33
N SER A 140 13.30 17.84 7.30
CA SER A 140 13.33 16.37 7.21
C SER A 140 14.16 15.73 8.32
N VAL A 141 15.31 16.32 8.66
CA VAL A 141 16.17 15.82 9.75
C VAL A 141 15.51 16.07 11.11
N ALA A 142 14.92 17.25 11.33
CA ALA A 142 14.20 17.54 12.58
C ALA A 142 13.02 16.57 12.81
N LEU A 143 12.24 16.26 11.76
CA LEU A 143 11.18 15.24 11.84
C LEU A 143 11.75 13.84 12.10
N ALA A 144 12.83 13.47 11.43
CA ALA A 144 13.48 12.17 11.61
C ALA A 144 13.97 11.96 13.05
N GLU A 145 14.64 12.97 13.61
CA GLU A 145 15.09 12.97 15.00
C GLU A 145 13.92 12.95 15.99
N HIS A 146 12.82 13.63 15.68
CA HIS A 146 11.63 13.60 16.52
C HIS A 146 10.96 12.21 16.55
N VAL A 147 10.86 11.55 15.38
CA VAL A 147 10.21 10.23 15.25
C VAL A 147 11.05 9.10 15.85
N ALA A 148 12.38 9.13 15.65
CA ALA A 148 13.26 8.00 15.97
C ALA A 148 14.31 8.31 17.07
N GLY A 149 14.31 9.52 17.62
CA GLY A 149 15.27 9.99 18.62
C GLY A 149 16.63 10.43 18.05
N SER A 150 17.00 10.00 16.84
CA SER A 150 18.23 10.40 16.13
C SER A 150 18.10 10.19 14.63
N HIS A 151 18.93 10.88 13.84
CA HIS A 151 18.99 10.71 12.40
C HIS A 151 19.40 9.29 12.01
N GLU A 152 20.39 8.71 12.68
CA GLU A 152 20.88 7.36 12.42
C GLU A 152 19.82 6.29 12.70
N SER A 153 19.08 6.43 13.80
CA SER A 153 17.97 5.52 14.11
C SER A 153 16.86 5.63 13.08
N PHE A 154 16.58 6.84 12.59
CA PHE A 154 15.61 7.03 11.52
C PHE A 154 16.06 6.38 10.21
N VAL A 155 17.34 6.51 9.82
CA VAL A 155 17.88 5.84 8.64
C VAL A 155 17.81 4.31 8.78
N ALA A 156 17.99 3.77 9.97
CA ALA A 156 17.78 2.34 10.23
C ALA A 156 16.30 1.95 9.99
N LEU A 157 15.35 2.74 10.49
CA LEU A 157 13.92 2.53 10.21
C LEU A 157 13.58 2.62 8.71
N MET A 158 14.18 3.57 7.99
CA MET A 158 13.98 3.68 6.53
C MET A 158 14.39 2.41 5.79
N ASN A 159 15.54 1.82 6.15
CA ASN A 159 16.00 0.58 5.53
C ASN A 159 15.21 -0.64 5.99
N GLN A 160 14.75 -0.66 7.25
CA GLN A 160 13.84 -1.71 7.72
C GLN A 160 12.53 -1.67 6.93
N ARG A 161 11.91 -0.50 6.80
CA ARG A 161 10.67 -0.32 6.06
C ARG A 161 10.84 -0.62 4.57
N ALA A 162 11.99 -0.28 3.99
CA ALA A 162 12.33 -0.68 2.63
C ALA A 162 12.32 -2.20 2.45
N ALA A 163 12.87 -2.96 3.42
CA ALA A 163 12.83 -4.42 3.37
C ALA A 163 11.41 -4.99 3.53
N GLU A 164 10.60 -4.42 4.43
CA GLU A 164 9.20 -4.80 4.63
C GLU A 164 8.34 -4.58 3.37
N LEU A 165 8.64 -3.52 2.61
CA LEU A 165 7.98 -3.21 1.34
C LEU A 165 8.59 -3.92 0.12
N GLY A 166 9.62 -4.75 0.32
CA GLY A 166 10.28 -5.47 -0.78
C GLY A 166 11.10 -4.58 -1.73
N LEU A 167 11.62 -3.45 -1.26
CA LEU A 167 12.43 -2.51 -2.06
C LEU A 167 13.89 -3.02 -2.21
N GLU A 168 14.08 -4.11 -2.94
CA GLU A 168 15.36 -4.84 -3.05
C GLU A 168 16.50 -4.04 -3.70
N GLY A 169 16.17 -2.98 -4.43
CA GLY A 169 17.10 -2.09 -5.09
C GLY A 169 17.54 -0.88 -4.25
N THR A 170 17.00 -0.75 -3.03
CA THR A 170 17.07 0.47 -2.23
C THR A 170 17.96 0.35 -1.01
N ALA A 171 18.78 1.37 -0.77
CA ALA A 171 19.55 1.55 0.46
C ALA A 171 19.64 3.03 0.80
N TYR A 172 19.10 3.42 1.96
CA TYR A 172 19.15 4.78 2.46
C TYR A 172 20.36 5.00 3.38
N LYS A 173 21.04 6.14 3.20
CA LYS A 173 22.14 6.63 4.05
C LYS A 173 21.80 7.90 4.82
N ASN A 174 20.72 8.58 4.43
CA ASN A 174 20.18 9.75 5.10
C ASN A 174 18.68 9.91 4.75
N CYS A 175 17.96 10.73 5.50
CA CYS A 175 16.54 11.02 5.26
C CYS A 175 16.28 12.17 4.27
N THR A 176 17.31 12.73 3.63
CA THR A 176 17.19 13.95 2.82
C THR A 176 17.42 13.72 1.34
N GLY A 177 18.18 12.69 0.97
CA GLY A 177 18.65 12.45 -0.38
C GLY A 177 19.82 13.35 -0.79
N LEU A 178 20.59 13.85 0.18
CA LEU A 178 21.92 14.38 -0.13
C LEU A 178 22.84 13.25 -0.60
N ASP A 179 23.74 13.56 -1.53
CA ASP A 179 24.64 12.57 -2.12
C ASP A 179 25.49 11.89 -1.03
N ALA A 180 25.41 10.57 -0.97
CA ALA A 180 26.19 9.73 -0.06
C ALA A 180 26.52 8.40 -0.77
N GLU A 181 27.70 7.85 -0.49
CA GLU A 181 28.13 6.60 -1.12
C GLU A 181 27.17 5.45 -0.77
N GLY A 182 26.67 4.76 -1.80
CA GLY A 182 25.72 3.67 -1.65
C GLY A 182 24.31 4.09 -1.25
N HIS A 183 23.97 5.39 -1.32
CA HIS A 183 22.60 5.89 -1.24
C HIS A 183 21.95 5.78 -2.62
N LEU A 184 21.26 4.67 -2.87
CA LEU A 184 20.73 4.30 -4.18
C LEU A 184 19.35 3.65 -4.05
N THR A 185 18.57 3.69 -5.13
CA THR A 185 17.25 3.07 -5.28
C THR A 185 17.00 2.73 -6.75
N THR A 186 15.86 2.12 -7.06
CA THR A 186 15.39 1.89 -8.43
C THR A 186 14.12 2.70 -8.70
N ALA A 187 13.71 2.80 -9.98
CA ALA A 187 12.44 3.44 -10.32
C ALA A 187 11.25 2.60 -9.83
N ARG A 188 11.36 1.27 -9.90
CA ARG A 188 10.36 0.33 -9.36
C ARG A 188 10.16 0.53 -7.85
N ASP A 189 11.24 0.59 -7.09
CA ASP A 189 11.17 0.73 -5.64
C ASP A 189 10.54 2.07 -5.22
N ILE A 190 10.86 3.15 -5.94
CA ILE A 190 10.21 4.45 -5.70
C ILE A 190 8.71 4.37 -6.01
N ALA A 191 8.29 3.65 -7.06
CA ALA A 191 6.88 3.51 -7.38
C ALA A 191 6.13 2.75 -6.27
N LEU A 192 6.72 1.67 -5.74
CA LEU A 192 6.18 0.92 -4.61
C LEU A 192 6.10 1.78 -3.34
N ALA A 193 7.19 2.47 -2.97
CA ALA A 193 7.19 3.37 -1.82
C ALA A 193 6.20 4.53 -1.97
N SER A 194 6.01 5.03 -3.19
CA SER A 194 5.02 6.08 -3.48
C SER A 194 3.59 5.53 -3.38
N ALA A 195 3.34 4.31 -3.83
CA ALA A 195 2.04 3.66 -3.68
C ALA A 195 1.67 3.46 -2.21
N GLU A 196 2.63 3.02 -1.38
CA GLU A 196 2.42 2.90 0.06
C GLU A 196 2.14 4.27 0.68
N LEU A 197 2.94 5.28 0.36
CA LEU A 197 2.72 6.64 0.86
C LEU A 197 1.33 7.20 0.47
N MET A 198 0.84 6.89 -0.74
CA MET A 198 -0.47 7.35 -1.21
C MET A 198 -1.65 6.72 -0.45
N ARG A 199 -1.42 5.67 0.35
CA ARG A 199 -2.46 5.13 1.25
C ARG A 199 -2.80 6.10 2.38
N HIS A 200 -1.85 6.97 2.74
CA HIS A 200 -2.03 8.04 3.72
C HIS A 200 -2.56 9.31 3.03
N GLN A 201 -3.89 9.48 3.02
CA GLN A 201 -4.56 10.52 2.24
C GLN A 201 -4.11 11.96 2.59
N GLU A 202 -3.63 12.17 3.80
CA GLU A 202 -3.09 13.42 4.32
C GLU A 202 -1.88 13.93 3.52
N VAL A 203 -1.16 13.04 2.81
CA VAL A 203 -0.05 13.45 1.94
C VAL A 203 -0.50 14.45 0.87
N PHE A 204 -1.75 14.30 0.38
CA PHE A 204 -2.31 15.14 -0.67
C PHE A 204 -2.65 16.56 -0.20
N GLU A 205 -2.82 16.77 1.12
CA GLU A 205 -2.94 18.10 1.70
C GLU A 205 -1.71 18.97 1.42
N PHE A 206 -0.52 18.34 1.33
CA PHE A 206 0.74 19.05 1.17
C PHE A 206 1.30 18.96 -0.26
N SER A 207 1.17 17.81 -0.92
CA SER A 207 1.78 17.57 -2.23
C SER A 207 1.15 18.40 -3.35
N THR A 208 -0.08 18.90 -3.17
CA THR A 208 -0.83 19.73 -4.13
C THR A 208 -0.66 21.23 -3.92
N ILE A 209 -0.04 21.66 -2.81
CA ILE A 209 0.23 23.07 -2.54
C ILE A 209 1.17 23.61 -3.60
N TRP A 210 0.80 24.68 -4.30
CA TRP A 210 1.72 25.37 -5.22
C TRP A 210 2.66 26.33 -4.49
N MET A 211 2.10 27.24 -3.68
CA MET A 211 2.84 28.18 -2.87
C MET A 211 2.16 28.29 -1.51
N ASP A 212 2.96 28.45 -0.48
CA ASP A 212 2.51 28.75 0.87
C ASP A 212 3.64 29.46 1.63
N SER A 213 3.44 29.75 2.91
CA SER A 213 4.42 30.39 3.75
C SER A 213 4.54 29.75 5.14
N LEU A 214 5.66 30.04 5.77
CA LEU A 214 5.96 29.74 7.17
C LEU A 214 6.27 31.04 7.91
N ARG A 215 6.34 30.95 9.24
CA ARG A 215 6.70 32.09 10.11
C ARG A 215 5.82 33.31 9.84
N ASN A 216 4.51 33.09 9.78
CA ASN A 216 3.50 34.14 9.52
C ASN A 216 3.77 34.96 8.25
N GLY A 217 4.21 34.30 7.16
CA GLY A 217 4.45 34.95 5.88
C GLY A 217 5.89 35.42 5.62
N GLN A 218 6.78 35.31 6.62
CA GLN A 218 8.17 35.76 6.49
C GLN A 218 8.99 34.87 5.56
N LEU A 219 8.68 33.57 5.49
CA LEU A 219 9.33 32.66 4.55
C LEU A 219 8.31 32.11 3.56
N GLN A 220 8.50 32.41 2.28
CA GLN A 220 7.68 31.89 1.19
C GLN A 220 8.25 30.55 0.70
N MET A 221 7.35 29.61 0.42
CA MET A 221 7.65 28.28 -0.07
C MET A 221 6.98 28.10 -1.43
N THR A 222 7.71 27.51 -2.37
CA THR A 222 7.17 27.15 -3.68
C THR A 222 7.42 25.67 -3.92
N ASN A 223 6.41 24.98 -4.42
CA ASN A 223 6.53 23.57 -4.71
C ASN A 223 7.56 23.30 -5.81
N THR A 224 8.45 22.37 -5.53
CA THR A 224 9.46 21.93 -6.50
C THR A 224 8.85 21.19 -7.69
N ASN A 225 7.67 20.58 -7.54
CA ASN A 225 6.92 19.93 -8.61
C ASN A 225 6.11 20.95 -9.43
N LYS A 226 6.61 21.28 -10.62
CA LYS A 226 5.95 22.26 -11.51
C LYS A 226 4.69 21.71 -12.18
N LEU A 227 4.50 20.38 -12.22
CA LEU A 227 3.33 19.77 -12.85
C LEU A 227 2.03 20.18 -12.16
N ILE A 228 2.08 20.51 -10.86
CA ILE A 228 0.95 21.02 -10.05
C ILE A 228 0.19 22.15 -10.76
N ARG A 229 0.89 22.95 -11.57
CA ARG A 229 0.28 24.08 -12.29
C ARG A 229 -0.15 23.77 -13.72
N THR A 230 0.38 22.72 -14.31
CA THR A 230 0.36 22.53 -15.77
C THR A 230 -0.24 21.22 -16.22
N TYR A 231 -0.34 20.23 -15.33
CA TYR A 231 -0.81 18.89 -15.66
C TYR A 231 -2.15 18.62 -15.00
N SER A 232 -3.18 18.38 -15.80
CA SER A 232 -4.54 18.10 -15.29
C SER A 232 -4.56 16.78 -14.52
N GLY A 233 -5.16 16.79 -13.33
CA GLY A 233 -5.28 15.62 -12.45
C GLY A 233 -4.04 15.32 -11.61
N ILE A 234 -2.98 16.14 -11.67
CA ILE A 234 -1.80 15.93 -10.83
C ILE A 234 -2.14 16.02 -9.34
N THR A 235 -1.63 15.08 -8.56
CA THR A 235 -1.81 15.02 -7.10
C THR A 235 -0.48 15.15 -6.35
N GLY A 236 0.66 14.99 -7.02
CA GLY A 236 1.95 14.96 -6.35
C GLY A 236 3.12 14.50 -7.25
N LEU A 237 4.21 13.99 -6.70
CA LEU A 237 4.47 13.81 -5.27
C LEU A 237 5.78 14.48 -4.86
N LYS A 238 6.91 14.10 -5.47
CA LYS A 238 8.22 14.60 -5.08
C LYS A 238 9.15 14.79 -6.26
N THR A 239 10.03 15.79 -6.17
CA THR A 239 11.16 15.97 -7.09
C THR A 239 12.50 15.88 -6.36
N GLY A 240 13.56 15.55 -7.10
CA GLY A 240 14.93 15.49 -6.61
C GLY A 240 15.91 16.01 -7.66
N THR A 241 16.97 16.69 -7.22
CA THR A 241 18.08 17.08 -8.11
C THR A 241 19.39 17.14 -7.34
N THR A 242 20.38 16.39 -7.79
CA THR A 242 21.79 16.54 -7.41
C THR A 242 22.68 16.38 -8.64
N SER A 243 23.97 16.66 -8.51
CA SER A 243 24.91 16.46 -9.60
C SER A 243 25.05 14.98 -9.99
N GLN A 244 24.94 14.06 -9.02
CA GLN A 244 25.00 12.61 -9.28
C GLN A 244 23.67 12.04 -9.80
N ALA A 245 22.55 12.49 -9.26
CA ALA A 245 21.21 12.01 -9.63
C ALA A 245 20.70 12.58 -10.95
N GLY A 246 21.17 13.76 -11.38
CA GLY A 246 20.50 14.52 -12.42
C GLY A 246 19.14 15.03 -11.93
N CYS A 247 18.16 15.14 -12.82
CA CYS A 247 16.81 15.60 -12.49
C CYS A 247 15.84 14.42 -12.36
N CYS A 248 15.32 14.17 -11.15
CA CYS A 248 14.40 13.09 -10.83
C CYS A 248 13.01 13.61 -10.43
N VAL A 249 11.97 12.81 -10.67
CA VAL A 249 10.60 13.07 -10.21
C VAL A 249 9.85 11.76 -9.97
N ALA A 250 9.09 11.71 -8.88
CA ALA A 250 7.98 10.79 -8.67
C ALA A 250 6.70 11.63 -8.75
N ALA A 251 5.98 11.52 -9.86
CA ALA A 251 4.76 12.26 -10.14
C ALA A 251 3.55 11.35 -9.95
N THR A 252 2.50 11.86 -9.33
CA THR A 252 1.25 11.13 -9.13
C THR A 252 0.12 11.96 -9.72
N ALA A 253 -0.84 11.31 -10.36
CA ALA A 253 -2.02 11.95 -10.91
C ALA A 253 -3.21 11.02 -10.85
N GLU A 254 -4.42 11.58 -10.80
CA GLU A 254 -5.67 10.85 -10.85
C GLU A 254 -6.60 11.47 -11.88
N ARG A 255 -7.24 10.63 -12.70
CA ARG A 255 -8.32 11.01 -13.61
C ARG A 255 -9.36 9.90 -13.64
N ASP A 256 -10.63 10.27 -13.59
CA ASP A 256 -11.77 9.34 -13.68
C ASP A 256 -11.66 8.16 -12.69
N GLY A 257 -11.16 8.43 -11.47
CA GLY A 257 -10.97 7.43 -10.41
C GLY A 257 -9.75 6.51 -10.57
N MET A 258 -8.93 6.68 -11.62
CA MET A 258 -7.70 5.93 -11.82
C MET A 258 -6.48 6.74 -11.36
N PRO A 259 -5.81 6.37 -10.24
CA PRO A 259 -4.53 6.94 -9.87
C PRO A 259 -3.40 6.35 -10.72
N LEU A 260 -2.36 7.13 -11.01
CA LEU A 260 -1.14 6.70 -11.69
C LEU A 260 0.08 7.29 -11.00
N ILE A 261 1.16 6.50 -10.96
CA ILE A 261 2.47 6.88 -10.46
C ILE A 261 3.47 6.79 -11.61
N ALA A 262 4.07 7.92 -11.97
CA ALA A 262 5.15 8.00 -12.95
C ALA A 262 6.45 8.40 -12.27
N VAL A 263 7.46 7.53 -12.33
CA VAL A 263 8.80 7.80 -11.81
C VAL A 263 9.76 7.99 -12.97
N VAL A 264 10.57 9.05 -12.91
CA VAL A 264 11.63 9.36 -13.87
C VAL A 264 12.91 9.67 -13.09
N LEU A 265 13.98 8.95 -13.38
CA LEU A 265 15.29 9.11 -12.77
C LEU A 265 16.35 9.53 -13.79
N GLY A 266 17.21 10.47 -13.41
CA GLY A 266 18.37 10.83 -14.21
C GLY A 266 18.07 11.57 -15.51
N ALA A 267 17.03 12.41 -15.56
CA ALA A 267 16.84 13.30 -16.71
C ALA A 267 17.94 14.39 -16.74
N PRO A 268 18.34 14.89 -17.91
CA PRO A 268 19.42 15.86 -18.02
C PRO A 268 19.08 17.24 -17.46
N ASN A 269 17.80 17.59 -17.35
CA ASN A 269 17.37 18.89 -16.83
C ASN A 269 15.92 18.86 -16.30
N SER A 270 15.53 19.95 -15.63
CA SER A 270 14.19 20.08 -15.03
C SER A 270 13.06 20.05 -16.05
N LYS A 271 13.25 20.54 -17.28
CA LYS A 271 12.20 20.53 -18.30
C LYS A 271 11.95 19.10 -18.78
N THR A 272 13.03 18.35 -19.02
CA THR A 272 12.95 16.96 -19.48
C THR A 272 12.26 16.05 -18.46
N ARG A 273 12.62 16.09 -17.16
CA ARG A 273 11.97 15.23 -16.15
C ARG A 273 10.44 15.38 -16.12
N PHE A 274 9.95 16.60 -16.27
CA PHE A 274 8.51 16.88 -16.23
C PHE A 274 7.82 16.52 -17.54
N ALA A 275 8.49 16.69 -18.69
CA ALA A 275 7.97 16.25 -19.97
C ALA A 275 7.85 14.72 -20.04
N ASP A 276 8.85 13.99 -19.55
CA ASP A 276 8.84 12.52 -19.53
C ASP A 276 7.79 11.98 -18.55
N ALA A 277 7.69 12.55 -17.35
CA ALA A 277 6.62 12.20 -16.41
C ALA A 277 5.23 12.45 -17.00
N ALA A 278 5.02 13.58 -17.67
CA ALA A 278 3.75 13.88 -18.33
C ALA A 278 3.43 12.88 -19.45
N ARG A 279 4.42 12.48 -20.28
CA ARG A 279 4.24 11.45 -21.33
C ARG A 279 3.84 10.10 -20.75
N LEU A 280 4.46 9.69 -19.65
CA LEU A 280 4.09 8.45 -18.95
C LEU A 280 2.65 8.52 -18.46
N LEU A 281 2.28 9.58 -17.73
CA LEU A 281 0.92 9.74 -17.24
C LEU A 281 -0.11 9.80 -18.38
N ASP A 282 0.17 10.54 -19.45
CA ASP A 282 -0.70 10.64 -20.62
C ASP A 282 -0.85 9.29 -21.33
N TYR A 283 0.22 8.50 -21.43
CA TYR A 283 0.16 7.14 -21.95
C TYR A 283 -0.78 6.25 -21.11
N GLY A 284 -0.66 6.28 -19.78
CA GLY A 284 -1.54 5.50 -18.91
C GLY A 284 -3.01 5.89 -19.08
N PHE A 285 -3.31 7.19 -18.98
CA PHE A 285 -4.69 7.70 -19.11
C PHE A 285 -5.28 7.57 -20.52
N ALA A 286 -4.46 7.48 -21.56
CA ALA A 286 -4.94 7.27 -22.93
C ALA A 286 -5.32 5.82 -23.19
N ASN A 287 -4.61 4.86 -22.59
CA ASN A 287 -4.72 3.45 -22.94
C ASN A 287 -5.49 2.61 -21.93
N TYR A 288 -5.66 3.08 -20.69
CA TYR A 288 -6.25 2.28 -19.62
C TYR A 288 -7.33 3.02 -18.83
N SER A 289 -8.15 2.25 -18.12
CA SER A 289 -9.13 2.69 -17.12
C SER A 289 -9.24 1.63 -16.02
N LEU A 290 -9.65 2.05 -14.82
CA LEU A 290 -10.00 1.12 -13.74
C LEU A 290 -11.48 0.75 -13.80
N LEU A 291 -11.74 -0.55 -13.74
CA LEU A 291 -13.06 -1.12 -13.52
C LEU A 291 -13.24 -1.41 -12.02
N ASP A 292 -14.25 -0.80 -11.42
CA ASP A 292 -14.69 -1.13 -10.06
C ASP A 292 -15.40 -2.49 -10.09
N LEU A 293 -14.79 -3.50 -9.50
CA LEU A 293 -15.31 -4.86 -9.53
C LEU A 293 -16.58 -5.01 -8.69
N SER A 294 -16.82 -4.12 -7.73
CA SER A 294 -18.03 -4.15 -6.91
C SER A 294 -19.28 -3.78 -7.71
N THR A 295 -19.11 -3.20 -8.90
CA THR A 295 -20.20 -2.91 -9.84
C THR A 295 -20.59 -4.14 -10.67
N LEU A 296 -19.78 -5.19 -10.67
CA LEU A 296 -20.07 -6.44 -11.36
C LEU A 296 -20.99 -7.32 -10.49
N THR A 297 -21.84 -8.10 -11.15
CA THR A 297 -22.70 -9.08 -10.47
C THR A 297 -22.36 -10.48 -10.95
N ALA A 298 -21.96 -11.34 -10.01
CA ALA A 298 -21.76 -12.77 -10.25
C ALA A 298 -22.80 -13.56 -9.46
N ASP A 299 -23.64 -14.31 -10.17
CA ASP A 299 -24.61 -15.21 -9.55
C ASP A 299 -23.89 -16.47 -9.06
N THR A 300 -23.80 -16.64 -7.73
CA THR A 300 -23.09 -17.75 -7.09
C THR A 300 -24.10 -18.76 -6.53
N PRO A 301 -24.27 -19.93 -7.18
CA PRO A 301 -25.25 -20.91 -6.73
C PRO A 301 -24.83 -21.57 -5.40
N SER A 302 -25.83 -22.00 -4.62
CA SER A 302 -25.61 -22.87 -3.45
C SER A 302 -24.97 -24.20 -3.86
N VAL A 303 -24.20 -24.78 -2.95
CA VAL A 303 -23.58 -26.10 -3.13
C VAL A 303 -24.36 -27.19 -2.39
N THR A 304 -24.46 -28.38 -3.00
CA THR A 304 -25.05 -29.54 -2.33
C THR A 304 -24.04 -30.13 -1.37
N VAL A 305 -24.46 -30.43 -0.13
CA VAL A 305 -23.58 -31.07 0.86
C VAL A 305 -23.87 -32.56 0.97
N VAL A 306 -22.90 -33.36 0.57
CA VAL A 306 -22.94 -34.81 0.66
C VAL A 306 -22.62 -35.22 2.10
N ARG A 307 -23.56 -35.93 2.73
CA ARG A 307 -23.48 -36.39 4.14
C ARG A 307 -23.36 -35.24 5.14
N GLY A 308 -23.87 -34.05 4.83
CA GLY A 308 -23.99 -32.92 5.77
C GLY A 308 -25.28 -32.95 6.56
N MET A 309 -25.26 -32.35 7.76
CA MET A 309 -26.47 -32.11 8.55
C MET A 309 -27.43 -31.17 7.81
N GLU A 310 -26.87 -30.21 7.07
CA GLU A 310 -27.56 -29.40 6.06
C GLU A 310 -27.39 -30.01 4.66
N LYS A 311 -28.39 -29.83 3.79
CA LYS A 311 -28.36 -30.37 2.41
C LYS A 311 -27.76 -29.43 1.39
N GLU A 312 -27.90 -28.13 1.61
CA GLU A 312 -27.41 -27.09 0.71
C GLU A 312 -26.80 -25.97 1.54
N LEU A 313 -25.71 -25.39 1.05
CA LEU A 313 -25.07 -24.23 1.68
C LEU A 313 -25.04 -23.05 0.69
N PRO A 314 -25.51 -21.86 1.11
CA PRO A 314 -25.36 -20.65 0.32
C PRO A 314 -23.90 -20.25 0.18
N THR A 315 -23.54 -19.79 -1.02
CA THR A 315 -22.19 -19.33 -1.35
C THR A 315 -22.18 -17.83 -1.60
N CYS A 316 -20.98 -17.25 -1.60
CA CYS A 316 -20.75 -15.88 -2.03
C CYS A 316 -19.36 -15.75 -2.66
N VAL A 317 -19.14 -14.64 -3.35
CA VAL A 317 -17.83 -14.21 -3.86
C VAL A 317 -17.59 -12.77 -3.40
N ASP A 318 -16.36 -12.46 -3.03
CA ASP A 318 -15.94 -11.08 -2.77
C ASP A 318 -15.34 -10.48 -4.05
N LEU A 319 -16.14 -9.67 -4.75
CA LEU A 319 -15.68 -8.85 -5.89
C LEU A 319 -15.36 -7.42 -5.45
N SER A 320 -14.68 -7.25 -4.33
CA SER A 320 -14.12 -5.97 -3.94
C SER A 320 -12.81 -5.69 -4.69
N GLY A 321 -12.54 -4.41 -4.95
CA GLY A 321 -11.31 -3.95 -5.59
C GLY A 321 -11.47 -3.56 -7.05
N TRP A 322 -10.36 -3.61 -7.79
CA TRP A 322 -10.23 -2.95 -9.07
C TRP A 322 -9.56 -3.86 -10.09
N ALA A 323 -9.95 -3.72 -11.35
CA ALA A 323 -9.23 -4.30 -12.48
C ALA A 323 -8.82 -3.22 -13.48
N LEU A 324 -7.52 -3.17 -13.79
CA LEU A 324 -7.02 -2.37 -14.88
C LEU A 324 -7.39 -3.03 -16.21
N VAL A 325 -8.12 -2.29 -17.05
CA VAL A 325 -8.57 -2.72 -18.38
C VAL A 325 -8.19 -1.68 -19.44
N PRO A 326 -8.07 -2.07 -20.72
CA PRO A 326 -7.92 -1.11 -21.80
C PRO A 326 -9.07 -0.11 -21.83
N LYS A 327 -8.76 1.14 -22.14
CA LYS A 327 -9.71 2.25 -22.07
C LYS A 327 -10.93 1.99 -22.94
N GLY A 328 -12.11 2.12 -22.33
CA GLY A 328 -13.40 1.93 -23.00
C GLY A 328 -13.86 0.48 -23.13
N ARG A 329 -13.07 -0.50 -22.66
CA ARG A 329 -13.38 -1.94 -22.80
C ARG A 329 -13.91 -2.61 -21.53
N GLY A 330 -14.17 -1.84 -20.47
CA GLY A 330 -14.70 -2.39 -19.20
C GLY A 330 -16.03 -3.13 -19.36
N GLY A 331 -16.89 -2.71 -20.30
CA GLY A 331 -18.16 -3.39 -20.59
C GLY A 331 -18.02 -4.69 -21.40
N GLU A 332 -16.82 -5.03 -21.87
CA GLU A 332 -16.55 -6.27 -22.61
C GLU A 332 -16.05 -7.40 -21.69
N VAL A 333 -15.84 -7.11 -20.40
CA VAL A 333 -15.41 -8.11 -19.41
C VAL A 333 -16.48 -9.18 -19.25
N GLN A 334 -16.08 -10.43 -19.46
CA GLN A 334 -16.93 -11.60 -19.28
C GLN A 334 -16.71 -12.20 -17.89
N ILE A 335 -17.79 -12.63 -17.26
CA ILE A 335 -17.79 -13.25 -15.94
C ILE A 335 -18.17 -14.71 -16.12
N THR A 336 -17.27 -15.62 -15.74
CA THR A 336 -17.52 -17.06 -15.73
C THR A 336 -17.56 -17.55 -14.29
N VAL A 337 -18.64 -18.24 -13.92
CA VAL A 337 -18.82 -18.81 -12.58
C VAL A 337 -18.66 -20.32 -12.66
N ALA A 338 -17.72 -20.87 -11.89
CA ALA A 338 -17.47 -22.30 -11.78
C ALA A 338 -17.59 -22.73 -10.31
N VAL A 339 -18.63 -23.49 -9.99
CA VAL A 339 -18.88 -24.00 -8.62
C VAL A 339 -18.91 -25.52 -8.65
N SER A 340 -18.27 -26.13 -7.65
CA SER A 340 -18.37 -27.58 -7.42
C SER A 340 -19.80 -27.93 -7.02
N PRO A 341 -20.51 -28.79 -7.76
CA PRO A 341 -21.92 -29.07 -7.49
C PRO A 341 -22.14 -29.76 -6.13
N ASP A 342 -21.16 -30.56 -5.70
CA ASP A 342 -21.19 -31.35 -4.48
C ASP A 342 -19.94 -31.11 -3.62
N VAL A 343 -20.14 -30.94 -2.32
CA VAL A 343 -19.08 -30.83 -1.31
C VAL A 343 -19.33 -31.85 -0.20
N ALA A 344 -18.30 -32.58 0.23
CA ALA A 344 -18.44 -33.55 1.32
C ALA A 344 -18.34 -32.87 2.69
N ALA A 345 -19.24 -33.23 3.61
CA ALA A 345 -19.17 -32.75 4.99
C ALA A 345 -18.01 -33.38 5.78
N PRO A 346 -17.49 -32.71 6.83
CA PRO A 346 -17.91 -31.39 7.32
C PRO A 346 -17.48 -30.26 6.38
N VAL A 347 -18.28 -29.20 6.33
CA VAL A 347 -17.99 -27.98 5.56
C VAL A 347 -17.80 -26.82 6.54
N GLU A 348 -16.70 -26.10 6.41
CA GLU A 348 -16.39 -24.94 7.24
C GLU A 348 -16.96 -23.64 6.64
N ILE A 349 -17.13 -22.61 7.47
CA ILE A 349 -17.46 -21.25 6.99
C ILE A 349 -16.24 -20.72 6.23
N GLY A 350 -16.45 -20.12 5.05
CA GLY A 350 -15.36 -19.59 4.24
C GLY A 350 -14.60 -20.65 3.44
N GLN A 351 -15.11 -21.88 3.38
CA GLN A 351 -14.50 -22.93 2.57
C GLN A 351 -14.68 -22.61 1.08
N THR A 352 -13.58 -22.60 0.32
CA THR A 352 -13.60 -22.45 -1.14
C THR A 352 -14.28 -23.64 -1.80
N VAL A 353 -15.29 -23.36 -2.64
CA VAL A 353 -16.11 -24.35 -3.34
C VAL A 353 -16.20 -24.10 -4.85
N GLY A 354 -15.57 -23.03 -5.33
CA GLY A 354 -15.55 -22.64 -6.73
C GLY A 354 -14.75 -21.36 -6.94
N ALA A 355 -14.84 -20.82 -8.15
CA ALA A 355 -14.23 -19.55 -8.51
C ALA A 355 -15.09 -18.76 -9.52
N VAL A 356 -14.97 -17.44 -9.46
CA VAL A 356 -15.39 -16.51 -10.50
C VAL A 356 -14.16 -16.07 -11.28
N THR A 357 -14.15 -16.33 -12.59
CA THR A 357 -13.09 -15.89 -13.50
C THR A 357 -13.58 -14.72 -14.33
N LEU A 358 -12.83 -13.61 -14.31
CA LEU A 358 -13.05 -12.44 -15.16
C LEU A 358 -12.12 -12.55 -16.38
N THR A 359 -12.68 -12.45 -17.59
CA THR A 359 -11.90 -12.51 -18.84
C THR A 359 -12.18 -11.32 -19.75
N LEU A 360 -11.15 -10.92 -20.51
CA LEU A 360 -11.24 -9.97 -21.61
C LEU A 360 -10.42 -10.51 -22.78
N ASP A 361 -11.02 -10.67 -23.96
CA ASP A 361 -10.41 -11.34 -25.13
C ASP A 361 -9.77 -12.70 -24.78
N GLU A 362 -10.51 -13.54 -24.05
CA GLU A 362 -10.04 -14.85 -23.57
C GLU A 362 -8.88 -14.80 -22.56
N GLN A 363 -8.33 -13.62 -22.28
CA GLN A 363 -7.31 -13.44 -21.25
C GLN A 363 -7.97 -13.27 -19.89
N THR A 364 -7.54 -14.08 -18.91
CA THR A 364 -7.97 -13.93 -17.52
C THR A 364 -7.37 -12.65 -16.93
N ILE A 365 -8.23 -11.76 -16.45
CA ILE A 365 -7.84 -10.50 -15.81
C ILE A 365 -7.96 -10.56 -14.28
N GLY A 366 -8.67 -11.55 -13.73
CA GLY A 366 -8.80 -11.83 -12.30
C GLY A 366 -9.55 -13.13 -12.03
N GLU A 367 -9.27 -13.75 -10.89
CA GLU A 367 -9.92 -14.96 -10.38
C GLU A 367 -10.22 -14.78 -8.90
N TYR A 368 -11.45 -15.11 -8.48
CA TYR A 368 -11.96 -14.83 -7.14
C TYR A 368 -12.66 -16.06 -6.58
N ASP A 369 -12.30 -16.46 -5.37
CA ASP A 369 -12.86 -17.63 -4.72
C ASP A 369 -14.34 -17.46 -4.41
N ILE A 370 -15.12 -18.50 -4.71
CA ILE A 370 -16.48 -18.66 -4.23
C ILE A 370 -16.41 -19.47 -2.95
N VAL A 371 -16.91 -18.91 -1.86
CA VAL A 371 -16.82 -19.49 -0.51
C VAL A 371 -18.20 -19.73 0.09
N THR A 372 -18.28 -20.67 1.04
CA THR A 372 -19.49 -20.91 1.83
C THR A 372 -19.72 -19.82 2.87
N THR A 373 -20.97 -19.40 3.03
CA THR A 373 -21.36 -18.37 4.03
C THR A 373 -21.67 -18.95 5.42
N CYS A 374 -21.88 -20.27 5.49
CA CYS A 374 -22.10 -21.02 6.72
C CYS A 374 -21.49 -22.43 6.60
N GLY A 375 -21.28 -23.10 7.73
CA GLY A 375 -20.73 -24.44 7.80
C GLY A 375 -21.78 -25.48 8.15
N THR A 376 -21.47 -26.76 7.95
CA THR A 376 -22.31 -27.86 8.39
C THR A 376 -21.48 -29.07 8.79
N ASP A 377 -21.86 -29.70 9.91
CA ASP A 377 -21.23 -30.93 10.37
C ASP A 377 -21.59 -32.12 9.47
N ALA A 378 -20.78 -33.17 9.53
CA ALA A 378 -21.14 -34.44 8.92
C ALA A 378 -22.29 -35.12 9.67
N ILE A 379 -23.13 -35.86 8.93
CA ILE A 379 -24.10 -36.79 9.48
C ILE A 379 -23.32 -37.91 10.17
N THR A 380 -23.29 -37.87 11.49
CA THR A 380 -22.79 -38.93 12.35
C THR A 380 -23.91 -39.40 13.27
N PHE A 381 -23.79 -40.63 13.79
CA PHE A 381 -24.73 -41.10 14.81
C PHE A 381 -24.80 -40.15 16.00
N GLY A 382 -23.66 -39.59 16.42
CA GLY A 382 -23.58 -38.63 17.52
C GLY A 382 -24.36 -37.35 17.24
N ASN A 383 -24.16 -36.73 16.07
CA ASN A 383 -24.81 -35.47 15.70
C ASN A 383 -26.33 -35.64 15.54
N VAL A 384 -26.77 -36.73 14.90
CA VAL A 384 -28.21 -37.03 14.74
C VAL A 384 -28.86 -37.36 16.09
N PHE A 385 -28.20 -38.15 16.93
CA PHE A 385 -28.70 -38.46 18.27
C PHE A 385 -28.79 -37.20 19.14
N GLY A 386 -27.80 -36.31 19.06
CA GLY A 386 -27.80 -35.01 19.73
C GLY A 386 -29.02 -34.17 19.38
N LEU A 387 -29.30 -33.98 18.08
CA LEU A 387 -30.49 -33.25 17.63
C LEU A 387 -31.80 -33.90 18.08
N MET A 388 -31.88 -35.24 18.03
CA MET A 388 -33.07 -35.96 18.50
C MET A 388 -33.28 -35.79 20.00
N TRP A 389 -32.20 -35.79 20.78
CA TRP A 389 -32.26 -35.60 22.23
C TRP A 389 -32.71 -34.18 22.60
N GLU A 390 -32.10 -33.15 21.99
CA GLU A 390 -32.51 -31.75 22.16
C GLU A 390 -34.00 -31.57 21.81
N GLY A 391 -34.44 -32.09 20.66
CA GLY A 391 -35.85 -32.03 20.27
C GLY A 391 -36.81 -32.73 21.25
N LEU A 392 -36.33 -33.71 22.04
CA LEU A 392 -37.12 -34.40 23.06
C LEU A 392 -37.06 -33.73 24.43
N THR A 393 -36.01 -32.98 24.74
CA THR A 393 -35.80 -32.36 26.06
C THR A 393 -36.16 -30.87 26.11
N GLY A 394 -36.41 -30.23 24.97
CA GLY A 394 -36.54 -28.78 24.85
C GLY A 394 -35.17 -28.12 24.88
#